data_AF-A0AAD7SIY2-F1
#
_entry.id   AF-A0AAD7SIY2-F1
#
_cell.length_a   1.000
_cell.length_b   1.000
_cell.length_c   1.000
_cell.angle_alpha   90.00
_cell.angle_beta   90.00
_cell.angle_gamma   90.00
#
_symmetry.space_group_name_H-M   'P 1'
#
loop_
_entity.id
_entity.type
_entity.pdbx_description
1 polymer ?
#
loop_
_entity_poly.entity_id
_entity_poly.type
_entity_poly.pdbx_seq_one_letter_code
_entity_poly.pdbx_strand_id
1 'polypeptide(L)'
;MWRILFPQLLSFLEDRNPDLKELLDKTKNGPAEELVTLFASKEFEAVTEAYVAANDNPNFRFWWGYMQMVHILLLFTRAQRDGIWDLHLCAFQRMLPYFMRYNDVNYARWGTIYLNEMHQLPQPVKKEFEDGNFVVKRSLHCFN
;
A
#
# COMPACT_ATOMS: atom_id res chain seq x y z
N MET A 1 15.75 5.67 -5.08
CA MET A 1 15.12 6.48 -4.01
C MET A 1 15.29 5.84 -2.63
N TRP A 2 14.85 4.59 -2.43
CA TRP A 2 15.08 3.86 -1.17
C TRP A 2 16.54 3.82 -0.72
N ARG A 3 17.50 3.69 -1.64
CA ARG A 3 18.94 3.78 -1.33
C ARG A 3 19.37 5.09 -0.63
N ILE A 4 18.61 6.17 -0.81
CA ILE A 4 18.90 7.50 -0.24
C ILE A 4 18.12 7.70 1.06
N LEU A 5 16.84 7.32 1.08
CA LEU A 5 15.96 7.54 2.22
C LEU A 5 16.17 6.54 3.35
N PHE A 6 16.57 5.31 3.03
CA PHE A 6 16.69 4.24 4.01
C PHE A 6 17.81 4.49 5.04
N PRO A 7 19.01 4.96 4.67
CA PRO A 7 20.03 5.35 5.66
C PRO A 7 19.56 6.48 6.59
N GLN A 8 18.80 7.45 6.07
CA GLN A 8 18.26 8.57 6.85
C GLN A 8 17.18 8.12 7.84
N LEU A 9 16.35 7.15 7.43
CA LEU A 9 15.38 6.51 8.31
C LEU A 9 16.09 5.71 9.42
N LEU A 10 17.18 5.00 9.10
CA LEU A 10 17.96 4.26 10.10
C LEU A 10 18.62 5.18 11.13
N SER A 11 19.17 6.33 10.72
CA SER A 11 19.69 7.32 11.67
C SER A 11 18.56 7.90 12.53
N PHE A 12 17.39 8.15 11.95
CA PHE A 12 16.23 8.64 12.71
C PHE A 12 15.73 7.61 13.74
N LEU A 13 15.76 6.32 13.38
CA LEU A 13 15.43 5.21 14.27
C LEU A 13 16.44 5.08 15.42
N GLU A 14 17.74 5.25 15.15
CA GLU A 14 18.78 5.21 16.17
C GLU A 14 18.53 6.22 17.29
N ASP A 15 18.11 7.44 16.94
CA ASP A 15 17.87 8.51 17.90
C ASP A 15 16.56 8.35 18.69
N ARG A 16 15.53 7.73 18.11
CA ARG A 16 14.18 7.69 18.71
C ARG A 16 13.71 6.32 19.19
N ASN A 17 14.16 5.25 18.56
CA ASN A 17 13.76 3.89 18.88
C ASN A 17 14.87 2.88 18.50
N PRO A 18 15.92 2.78 19.33
CA PRO A 18 17.06 1.91 19.05
C PRO A 18 16.67 0.43 19.05
N ASP A 19 15.69 0.02 19.86
CA ASP A 19 15.20 -1.36 19.92
C ASP A 19 14.58 -1.79 18.58
N LEU A 20 13.81 -0.90 17.96
CA LEU A 20 13.22 -1.16 16.64
C LEU A 20 14.27 -1.20 15.54
N LYS A 21 15.34 -0.38 15.64
CA LYS A 21 16.50 -0.45 14.74
C LYS A 21 17.20 -1.81 14.86
N GLU A 22 17.45 -2.27 16.08
CA GLU A 22 18.08 -3.57 16.32
C GLU A 22 17.22 -4.72 15.78
N LEU A 23 15.90 -4.64 15.97
CA LEU A 23 14.95 -5.61 15.41
C LEU A 23 15.00 -5.60 13.88
N LEU A 24 14.94 -4.42 13.25
CA LEU A 24 15.06 -4.28 11.79
C LEU A 24 16.38 -4.84 11.26
N ASP A 25 17.50 -4.58 11.96
CA ASP A 25 18.83 -5.07 11.56
C ASP A 25 18.96 -6.59 11.67
N LYS A 26 18.25 -7.23 12.61
CA LYS A 26 18.14 -8.69 12.70
C LYS A 26 17.27 -9.24 11.57
N THR A 27 16.13 -8.61 11.31
CA THR A 27 15.13 -9.13 10.37
C THR A 27 15.50 -8.87 8.90
N LYS A 28 16.32 -7.86 8.58
CA LYS A 28 16.68 -7.49 7.18
C LYS A 28 17.33 -8.62 6.38
N ASN A 29 18.04 -9.52 7.05
CA ASN A 29 18.71 -10.67 6.44
C ASN A 29 17.91 -11.97 6.62
N GLY A 30 16.76 -11.92 7.28
CA GLY A 30 15.88 -13.05 7.56
C GLY A 30 14.86 -13.32 6.45
N PRO A 31 13.89 -14.22 6.70
CA PRO A 31 12.82 -14.50 5.75
C PRO A 31 11.93 -13.26 5.54
N ALA A 32 11.45 -13.08 4.31
CA ALA A 32 10.66 -11.90 3.93
C ALA A 32 9.36 -11.75 4.75
N GLU A 33 8.78 -12.84 5.25
CA GLU A 33 7.56 -12.83 6.06
C GLU A 33 7.75 -12.09 7.39
N GLU A 34 8.91 -12.24 8.03
CA GLU A 34 9.22 -11.53 9.28
C GLU A 34 9.37 -10.03 9.02
N LEU A 35 10.02 -9.66 7.91
CA LEU A 35 10.12 -8.25 7.48
C LEU A 35 8.76 -7.64 7.18
N VAL A 36 7.89 -8.37 6.49
CA VAL A 36 6.53 -7.91 6.20
C VAL A 36 5.74 -7.73 7.49
N THR A 37 5.86 -8.65 8.44
CA THR A 37 5.19 -8.56 9.74
C THR A 37 5.70 -7.35 10.54
N LEU A 38 7.01 -7.11 10.55
CA LEU A 38 7.62 -5.95 11.18
C LEU A 38 7.12 -4.64 10.55
N PHE A 39 7.12 -4.55 9.22
CA PHE A 39 6.65 -3.34 8.53
C PHE A 39 5.14 -3.12 8.64
N ALA A 40 4.35 -4.17 8.90
CA ALA A 40 2.92 -4.09 9.19
C ALA A 40 2.62 -3.75 10.67
N SER A 41 3.64 -3.70 11.53
CA SER A 41 3.47 -3.36 12.95
C SER A 41 3.06 -1.89 13.13
N LYS A 42 2.26 -1.63 14.17
CA LYS A 42 1.82 -0.25 14.49
C LYS A 42 2.99 0.62 14.91
N GLU A 43 3.98 0.01 15.54
CA GLU A 43 5.22 0.65 15.98
C GLU A 43 6.00 1.20 14.77
N PHE A 44 6.15 0.39 13.71
CA PHE A 44 6.83 0.82 12.49
C PHE A 44 6.05 1.90 11.73
N GLU A 45 4.72 1.78 11.68
CA GLU A 45 3.85 2.80 11.08
C GLU A 45 4.00 4.15 11.79
N ALA A 46 3.91 4.17 13.13
CA ALA A 46 4.06 5.38 13.93
C ALA A 46 5.43 6.04 13.76
N VAL A 47 6.51 5.25 13.69
CA VAL A 47 7.86 5.80 13.47
C VAL A 47 8.00 6.36 12.05
N THR A 48 7.42 5.69 11.06
CA THR A 48 7.44 6.18 9.68
C THR A 48 6.69 7.50 9.56
N GLU A 49 5.53 7.64 10.22
CA GLU A 49 4.79 8.91 10.28
C GLU A 49 5.59 10.01 10.97
N ALA A 50 6.24 9.72 12.10
CA ALA A 50 7.09 10.66 12.81
C ALA A 50 8.29 11.10 11.98
N TYR A 51 8.93 10.18 11.26
CA TYR A 51 10.04 10.47 10.34
C TYR A 51 9.61 11.42 9.22
N VAL A 52 8.46 11.14 8.62
CA VAL A 52 7.89 11.99 7.57
C VAL A 52 7.53 13.35 8.13
N ALA A 53 6.88 13.42 9.30
CA ALA A 53 6.50 14.65 9.96
C ALA A 53 7.70 15.54 10.29
N ALA A 54 8.84 14.96 10.70
CA ALA A 54 10.05 15.70 11.06
C ALA A 54 10.82 16.29 9.87
N ASN A 55 10.49 15.91 8.63
CA ASN A 55 11.26 16.32 7.45
C ASN A 55 10.54 17.37 6.63
N ASP A 56 10.92 18.64 6.78
CA ASP A 56 10.29 19.76 6.09
C ASP A 56 10.89 20.08 4.71
N ASN A 57 11.83 19.27 4.23
CA ASN A 57 12.40 19.48 2.90
C ASN A 57 11.31 19.28 1.82
N PRO A 58 11.02 20.29 0.97
CA PRO A 58 9.98 20.18 -0.07
C PRO A 58 10.22 19.02 -1.04
N ASN A 59 11.48 18.74 -1.40
CA ASN A 59 11.81 17.62 -2.27
C ASN A 59 11.54 16.29 -1.58
N PHE A 60 11.85 16.16 -0.29
CA PHE A 60 11.52 14.96 0.47
C PHE A 60 10.01 14.73 0.48
N ARG A 61 9.22 15.75 0.81
CA ARG A 61 7.74 15.64 0.85
C ARG A 61 7.16 15.24 -0.49
N PHE A 62 7.66 15.82 -1.58
CA PHE A 62 7.26 15.46 -2.94
C PHE A 62 7.55 13.99 -3.25
N TRP A 63 8.80 13.56 -3.06
CA TRP A 63 9.23 12.21 -3.38
C TRP A 63 8.58 11.16 -2.47
N TRP A 64 8.38 11.47 -1.19
CA TRP A 64 7.64 10.61 -0.28
C TRP A 64 6.20 10.41 -0.75
N GLY A 65 5.52 11.50 -1.11
CA GLY A 65 4.16 11.43 -1.67
C GLY A 65 4.09 10.60 -2.94
N TYR A 66 5.07 10.73 -3.84
CA TYR A 66 5.19 9.89 -5.03
C TYR A 66 5.37 8.40 -4.67
N MET A 67 6.23 8.08 -3.70
CA MET A 67 6.42 6.70 -3.24
C MET A 67 5.14 6.11 -2.64
N GLN A 68 4.34 6.92 -1.92
CA GLN A 68 3.03 6.50 -1.43
C GLN A 68 2.06 6.17 -2.58
N MET A 69 2.02 6.99 -3.64
CA MET A 69 1.21 6.69 -4.83
C MET A 69 1.62 5.38 -5.51
N VAL A 70 2.93 5.19 -5.73
CA VAL A 70 3.46 3.96 -6.34
C VAL A 70 3.13 2.74 -5.48
N HIS A 71 3.27 2.86 -4.16
CA HIS A 71 2.89 1.80 -3.23
C HIS A 71 1.42 1.40 -3.41
N ILE A 72 0.50 2.37 -3.42
CA ILE A 72 -0.94 2.11 -3.58
C ILE A 72 -1.23 1.44 -4.92
N LEU A 73 -0.59 1.89 -6.00
CA LEU A 73 -0.71 1.26 -7.32
C LEU A 73 -0.23 -0.19 -7.33
N LEU A 74 0.86 -0.49 -6.62
CA LEU A 74 1.36 -1.86 -6.47
C LEU A 74 0.40 -2.74 -5.66
N LEU A 75 -0.21 -2.21 -4.59
CA LEU A 75 -1.25 -2.92 -3.84
C LEU A 75 -2.46 -3.23 -4.71
N PHE A 76 -2.93 -2.26 -5.48
CA PHE A 76 -4.05 -2.45 -6.41
C PHE A 76 -3.71 -3.49 -7.48
N THR A 77 -2.51 -3.42 -8.08
CA THR A 77 -2.04 -4.38 -9.06
C THR A 77 -1.96 -5.80 -8.49
N ARG A 78 -1.47 -5.94 -7.25
CA ARG A 78 -1.43 -7.21 -6.54
C ARG A 78 -2.84 -7.75 -6.31
N ALA A 79 -3.75 -6.92 -5.84
CA ALA A 79 -5.15 -7.31 -5.61
C ALA A 79 -5.78 -7.87 -6.89
N GLN A 80 -5.54 -7.23 -8.04
CA GLN A 80 -6.06 -7.71 -9.32
C GLN A 80 -5.37 -8.99 -9.83
N ARG A 81 -4.07 -9.16 -9.60
CA ARG A 81 -3.33 -10.36 -10.03
C ARG A 81 -3.69 -11.58 -9.21
N ASP A 82 -3.78 -11.41 -7.89
CA ASP A 82 -4.02 -12.50 -6.95
C ASP A 82 -5.54 -12.77 -6.78
N GLY A 83 -6.38 -11.80 -7.14
CA GLY A 83 -7.84 -11.87 -6.96
C GLY A 83 -8.24 -11.64 -5.50
N ILE A 84 -7.58 -10.72 -4.80
CA ILE A 84 -7.83 -10.42 -3.38
C ILE A 84 -8.78 -9.23 -3.29
N TRP A 85 -10.07 -9.49 -3.06
CA TRP A 85 -11.11 -8.46 -3.11
C TRP A 85 -10.97 -7.37 -2.05
N ASP A 86 -10.69 -7.73 -0.80
CA ASP A 86 -10.52 -6.76 0.28
C ASP A 86 -9.34 -5.82 0.02
N LEU A 87 -8.25 -6.35 -0.55
CA LEU A 87 -7.10 -5.55 -0.93
C LEU A 87 -7.41 -4.61 -2.10
N HIS A 88 -8.27 -5.03 -3.03
CA HIS A 88 -8.74 -4.20 -4.13
C HIS A 88 -9.50 -2.98 -3.62
N LEU A 89 -10.48 -3.20 -2.72
CA LEU A 89 -11.27 -2.10 -2.14
C LEU A 89 -10.40 -1.16 -1.30
N CYS A 90 -9.53 -1.72 -0.45
CA CYS A 90 -8.60 -0.93 0.36
C CYS A 90 -7.67 -0.07 -0.51
N ALA A 91 -7.05 -0.66 -1.54
CA ALA A 91 -6.16 0.08 -2.45
C ALA A 91 -6.93 1.15 -3.25
N PHE A 92 -8.11 0.83 -3.76
CA PHE A 92 -8.93 1.78 -4.51
C PHE A 92 -9.38 2.96 -3.65
N GLN A 93 -9.79 2.70 -2.40
CA GLN A 93 -10.10 3.76 -1.43
C GLN A 93 -8.91 4.69 -1.19
N ARG A 94 -7.71 4.14 -1.07
CA ARG A 94 -6.46 4.92 -0.90
C ARG A 94 -6.08 5.71 -2.16
N MET A 95 -6.56 5.33 -3.35
CA MET A 95 -6.34 6.08 -4.59
C MET A 95 -7.20 7.34 -4.69
N LEU A 96 -8.42 7.34 -4.12
CA LEU A 96 -9.39 8.44 -4.29
C LEU A 96 -8.87 9.84 -3.93
N PRO A 97 -8.13 10.05 -2.81
CA PRO A 97 -7.58 11.37 -2.50
C PRO A 97 -6.64 11.89 -3.58
N TYR A 98 -5.93 11.00 -4.28
CA TYR A 98 -5.03 11.40 -5.37
C TYR A 98 -5.79 11.82 -6.62
N PHE A 99 -6.92 11.18 -6.95
CA PHE A 99 -7.77 11.65 -8.06
C PHE A 99 -8.26 13.08 -7.83
N MET A 100 -8.68 13.42 -6.61
CA MET A 100 -9.03 14.81 -6.27
C MET A 100 -7.82 15.74 -6.39
N ARG A 101 -6.65 15.31 -5.91
CA ARG A 101 -5.42 16.11 -5.95
C ARG A 101 -4.95 16.45 -7.37
N TYR A 102 -5.15 15.54 -8.33
CA TYR A 102 -4.74 15.72 -9.72
C TYR A 102 -5.87 16.20 -10.65
N ASN A 103 -6.96 16.72 -10.07
CA ASN A 103 -8.12 17.25 -10.80
C ASN A 103 -8.87 16.23 -11.66
N ASP A 104 -8.75 14.94 -11.33
CA ASP A 104 -9.54 13.84 -11.92
C ASP A 104 -10.90 13.73 -11.21
N VAL A 105 -11.62 14.86 -11.13
CA VAL A 105 -12.85 14.99 -10.31
C VAL A 105 -13.94 14.01 -10.73
N ASN A 106 -13.98 13.62 -12.01
CA ASN A 106 -14.91 12.59 -12.49
C ASN A 106 -14.57 11.22 -11.90
N TYR A 107 -13.30 10.83 -11.87
CA TYR A 107 -12.86 9.57 -11.27
C TYR A 107 -13.04 9.57 -9.76
N ALA A 108 -12.76 10.69 -9.10
CA ALA A 108 -12.98 10.80 -7.67
C ALA A 108 -14.48 10.67 -7.31
N ARG A 109 -15.36 11.39 -8.03
CA ARG A 109 -16.81 11.31 -7.81
C ARG A 109 -17.34 9.92 -8.07
N TRP A 110 -17.13 9.37 -9.27
CA TRP A 110 -17.65 8.05 -9.61
C TRP A 110 -16.96 6.93 -8.83
N GLY A 111 -15.70 7.12 -8.46
CA GLY A 111 -14.96 6.18 -7.61
C GLY A 111 -15.54 6.06 -6.20
N THR A 112 -16.00 7.16 -5.61
CA THR A 112 -16.70 7.09 -4.30
C THR A 112 -18.03 6.34 -4.39
N ILE A 113 -18.80 6.55 -5.47
CA ILE A 113 -20.04 5.82 -5.73
C ILE A 113 -19.75 4.33 -5.94
N TYR A 114 -18.76 4.00 -6.78
CA TYR A 114 -18.30 2.65 -7.00
C TYR A 114 -17.95 1.93 -5.69
N LEU A 115 -17.15 2.55 -4.81
CA LEU A 115 -16.81 1.94 -3.52
C LEU A 115 -18.05 1.65 -2.67
N ASN A 116 -18.97 2.60 -2.60
CA ASN A 116 -20.20 2.42 -1.83
C ASN A 116 -21.04 1.26 -2.38
N GLU A 117 -21.17 1.17 -3.71
CA GLU A 117 -21.85 0.05 -4.37
C GLU A 117 -21.15 -1.29 -4.12
N MET A 118 -19.81 -1.30 -4.17
CA MET A 118 -19.02 -2.51 -3.90
C MET A 118 -19.16 -3.01 -2.46
N HIS A 119 -19.39 -2.13 -1.49
CA HIS A 119 -19.68 -2.53 -0.11
C HIS A 119 -21.11 -3.08 0.08
N GLN A 120 -22.02 -2.83 -0.86
CA GLN A 120 -23.43 -3.21 -0.80
C GLN A 120 -23.79 -4.30 -1.81
N LEU A 121 -22.80 -5.08 -2.27
CA LEU A 121 -23.03 -6.15 -3.25
C LEU A 121 -24.00 -7.22 -2.70
N PRO A 122 -24.91 -7.74 -3.54
CA PRO A 122 -25.71 -8.90 -3.19
C PRO A 122 -24.83 -10.09 -2.83
N GLN A 123 -25.25 -10.88 -1.84
CA GLN A 123 -24.49 -12.03 -1.35
C GLN A 123 -23.94 -12.99 -2.41
N PRO A 124 -24.69 -13.39 -3.47
CA PRO A 124 -24.11 -14.26 -4.49
C PRO A 124 -22.92 -13.63 -5.21
N VAL A 125 -22.99 -12.32 -5.52
CA VAL A 125 -21.91 -11.61 -6.21
C VAL A 125 -20.72 -11.37 -5.27
N LYS A 126 -21.01 -10.99 -4.02
CA LYS A 126 -19.98 -10.77 -3.00
C LYS A 126 -19.14 -12.02 -2.79
N LYS A 127 -19.78 -13.18 -2.70
CA LYS A 127 -19.08 -14.46 -2.56
C LYS A 127 -18.14 -14.75 -3.74
N GLU A 128 -18.61 -14.58 -4.97
CA GLU A 128 -17.77 -14.77 -6.15
C GLU A 128 -16.56 -13.82 -6.16
N PHE A 129 -16.72 -12.60 -5.63
CA PHE A 129 -15.63 -11.64 -5.54
C PHE A 129 -14.63 -12.02 -4.44
N GLU A 130 -15.11 -12.45 -3.27
CA GLU A 130 -14.29 -13.00 -2.18
C GLU A 130 -13.50 -14.24 -2.62
N ASP A 131 -14.10 -15.08 -3.48
CA ASP A 131 -13.45 -16.25 -4.09
C ASP A 131 -12.43 -15.85 -5.19
N GLY A 132 -12.35 -14.56 -5.52
CA GLY A 132 -11.39 -13.99 -6.48
C GLY A 132 -11.82 -14.11 -7.94
N ASN A 133 -13.10 -14.37 -8.22
CA ASN A 133 -13.66 -14.51 -9.58
C ASN A 133 -14.02 -13.16 -10.23
N PHE A 134 -13.67 -12.04 -9.59
CA PHE A 134 -13.79 -10.69 -10.18
C PHE A 134 -12.64 -10.35 -11.14
N VAL A 135 -11.60 -11.20 -11.21
CA VAL A 135 -10.41 -10.99 -12.05
C VAL A 135 -10.25 -12.10 -13.08
N VAL A 136 -9.71 -11.76 -14.25
CA VAL A 136 -9.36 -12.74 -15.27
C VAL A 136 -7.95 -13.27 -15.00
N LYS A 137 -7.85 -14.54 -14.63
CA LYS A 137 -6.56 -15.23 -14.44
C LYS A 137 -6.16 -15.90 -15.75
N ARG A 138 -4.88 -15.79 -16.12
CA ARG A 138 -4.35 -16.55 -17.26
C ARG A 138 -4.42 -18.04 -16.94
N SER A 139 -5.00 -18.83 -17.83
CA SER A 139 -4.90 -20.27 -17.74
C SER A 139 -3.48 -20.71 -18.07
N LEU A 140 -3.03 -21.82 -17.49
CA LEU A 140 -1.75 -22.45 -17.86
C LEU A 140 -1.82 -23.19 -19.21
N HIS A 141 -2.99 -23.21 -19.85
CA HIS A 141 -3.18 -23.84 -21.15
C HIS A 141 -2.74 -22.87 -22.26
N CYS A 142 -1.89 -23.35 -23.17
CA CYS A 142 -1.77 -22.74 -24.49
C CYS A 142 -3.09 -22.92 -25.25
N PHE A 143 -3.47 -21.92 -26.05
CA PHE A 143 -4.45 -22.14 -27.11
C PHE A 143 -3.85 -23.17 -28.08
N ASN A 144 -4.40 -24.39 -28.08
CA ASN A 144 -4.06 -25.44 -29.04
C ASN A 144 -4.55 -25.07 -30.45
#